data_AF-A0A2B4SJR8-F1
#
_entry.id   AF-A0A2B4SJR8-F1
#
_cell.length_a   1.000
_cell.length_b   1.000
_cell.length_c   1.000
_cell.angle_alpha   90.00
_cell.angle_beta   90.00
_cell.angle_gamma   90.00
#
_symmetry.space_group_name_H-M   'P 1'
#
loop_
_entity.id
_entity.type
_entity.pdbx_description
1 polymer ?
#
loop_
_entity_poly.entity_id
_entity_poly.type
_entity_poly.pdbx_seq_one_letter_code
_entity_poly.pdbx_strand_id
1 'polypeptide(L)'
;MKGARQRITNLRLDLEEKDKLLDEEKSLRKTLEAELAEKTEELYKEKTMSLRTGNEGYLSMNVTSSFGEDTSSFREELSLAQRLNLQLTEKLSRAEAEIEASRVSRGELLAQTESKIAAQGAALVEKIYQAQKERDAAMNARLHMANSEREELIDKLRRAEREHAGFDSGVDSVYDEEETEPTMRSLFGRLTASETPELIDKNGHLMATKIRTVQKNRKKMVTEELKAVIAERDTAVEKAKALEAEVVNLRKEIELMKNQHMLMDKQRVKAIQFNQTMDSFETRLRARDADIQQAQCSYDGVVEKLKAVSQERTTLAKQLEEASKNRRREKERADKLERLVGVLRKRISETGGTSVATIN
;
A
#
# COMPACT_ATOMS: atom_id res chain seq x y z
N MET A 1 8.84 -40.39 19.04
CA MET A 1 8.77 -40.84 17.63
C MET A 1 7.35 -40.87 17.04
N LYS A 2 6.31 -41.41 17.71
CA LYS A 2 4.93 -41.48 17.16
C LYS A 2 4.30 -40.10 16.85
N GLY A 3 4.45 -39.11 17.75
CA GLY A 3 3.90 -37.76 17.53
C GLY A 3 4.55 -36.97 16.38
N ALA A 4 5.82 -37.24 16.03
CA ALA A 4 6.47 -36.61 14.88
C ALA A 4 5.92 -37.15 13.56
N ARG A 5 5.64 -38.46 13.48
CA ARG A 5 5.03 -39.08 12.29
C ARG A 5 3.61 -38.56 12.07
N GLN A 6 2.81 -38.41 13.13
CA GLN A 6 1.45 -37.86 13.04
C GLN A 6 1.43 -36.40 12.54
N ARG A 7 2.40 -35.59 12.95
CA ARG A 7 2.52 -34.21 12.45
C ARG A 7 2.88 -34.17 10.97
N ILE A 8 3.78 -35.05 10.52
CA ILE A 8 4.16 -35.16 9.10
C ILE A 8 2.98 -35.63 8.25
N THR A 9 2.17 -36.58 8.73
CA THR A 9 0.97 -37.02 8.00
C THR A 9 -0.08 -35.92 7.90
N ASN A 10 -0.30 -35.15 8.97
CA ASN A 10 -1.25 -34.04 8.94
C ASN A 10 -0.78 -32.92 7.99
N LEU A 11 0.51 -32.55 8.04
CA LEU A 11 1.08 -31.57 7.11
C LEU A 11 0.97 -32.00 5.65
N ARG A 12 1.07 -33.31 5.37
CA ARG A 12 0.92 -33.84 4.02
C ARG A 12 -0.52 -33.74 3.53
N LEU A 13 -1.50 -34.03 4.38
CA LEU A 13 -2.91 -33.86 4.07
C LEU A 13 -3.27 -32.39 3.83
N ASP A 14 -2.76 -31.48 4.68
CA ASP A 14 -2.98 -30.04 4.50
C ASP A 14 -2.37 -29.50 3.20
N LEU A 15 -1.23 -30.07 2.76
CA LEU A 15 -0.62 -29.73 1.48
C LEU A 15 -1.45 -30.25 0.30
N GLU A 16 -1.92 -31.50 0.37
CA GLU A 16 -2.77 -32.09 -0.67
C GLU A 16 -4.12 -31.34 -0.80
N GLU A 17 -4.68 -30.84 0.30
CA GLU A 17 -5.88 -30.00 0.29
C GLU A 17 -5.61 -28.61 -0.33
N LYS A 18 -4.48 -27.98 0.00
CA LYS A 18 -4.07 -26.70 -0.60
C LYS A 18 -3.81 -26.83 -2.10
N ASP A 19 -3.20 -27.92 -2.54
CA ASP A 19 -2.94 -28.16 -3.96
C ASP A 19 -4.25 -28.32 -4.74
N LYS A 20 -5.25 -29.01 -4.17
CA LYS A 20 -6.60 -29.10 -4.77
C LYS A 20 -7.27 -27.74 -4.89
N LEU A 21 -7.27 -26.95 -3.81
CA LEU A 21 -7.86 -25.61 -3.82
C LEU A 21 -7.17 -24.70 -4.84
N LEU A 22 -5.85 -24.82 -4.99
CA LEU A 22 -5.08 -24.08 -5.98
C LEU A 22 -5.45 -24.48 -7.41
N ASP A 23 -5.69 -25.76 -7.68
CA ASP A 23 -6.10 -26.22 -9.00
C ASP A 23 -7.55 -25.82 -9.33
N GLU A 24 -8.45 -25.83 -8.34
CA GLU A 24 -9.79 -25.26 -8.47
C GLU A 24 -9.75 -23.76 -8.79
N GLU A 25 -8.93 -22.98 -8.08
CA GLU A 25 -8.75 -21.53 -8.33
C GLU A 25 -8.22 -21.26 -9.75
N LYS A 26 -7.22 -22.03 -10.21
CA LYS A 26 -6.72 -21.92 -11.59
C LYS A 26 -7.81 -22.22 -12.62
N SER A 27 -8.63 -23.25 -12.37
CA SER A 27 -9.71 -23.62 -13.28
C SER A 27 -10.76 -22.50 -13.39
N LEU A 28 -11.13 -21.91 -12.24
CA LEU A 28 -12.13 -20.85 -12.15
C LEU A 28 -11.63 -19.55 -12.77
N ARG A 29 -10.34 -19.25 -12.60
CA ARG A 29 -9.70 -18.13 -13.27
C ARG A 29 -9.68 -18.30 -14.78
N LYS A 30 -9.37 -19.51 -15.27
CA LYS A 30 -9.38 -19.80 -16.70
C LYS A 30 -10.78 -19.65 -17.32
N THR A 31 -11.83 -20.05 -16.60
CA THR A 31 -13.22 -19.84 -17.07
C THR A 31 -13.60 -18.37 -17.12
N LEU A 32 -13.23 -17.58 -16.10
CA LEU A 32 -13.50 -16.14 -16.08
C LEU A 32 -12.73 -15.38 -17.17
N GLU A 33 -11.47 -15.76 -17.44
CA GLU A 33 -10.69 -15.18 -18.54
C GLU A 33 -11.31 -15.50 -19.92
N ALA A 34 -11.87 -16.70 -20.10
CA ALA A 34 -12.57 -17.07 -21.33
C ALA A 34 -13.89 -16.28 -21.50
N GLU A 35 -14.68 -16.14 -20.43
CA GLU A 35 -15.93 -15.37 -20.46
C GLU A 35 -15.68 -13.89 -20.75
N LEU A 36 -14.63 -13.30 -20.17
CA LEU A 36 -14.20 -11.94 -20.50
C LEU A 36 -13.80 -11.79 -21.97
N ALA A 37 -13.06 -12.76 -22.52
CA ALA A 37 -12.66 -12.74 -23.92
C ALA A 37 -13.87 -12.80 -24.87
N GLU A 38 -14.82 -13.69 -24.60
CA GLU A 38 -16.07 -13.81 -25.36
C GLU A 38 -16.86 -12.50 -25.34
N LYS A 39 -17.05 -11.92 -24.15
CA LYS A 39 -17.78 -10.66 -23.97
C LYS A 39 -17.09 -9.48 -24.67
N THR A 40 -15.76 -9.46 -24.70
CA THR A 40 -15.03 -8.44 -25.48
C THR A 40 -15.25 -8.62 -26.98
N GLU A 41 -15.28 -9.86 -27.49
CA GLU A 41 -15.53 -10.13 -28.91
C GLU A 41 -16.95 -9.74 -29.32
N GLU A 42 -17.95 -9.99 -28.47
CA GLU A 42 -19.33 -9.54 -28.66
C GLU A 42 -19.42 -8.02 -28.78
N LEU A 43 -18.76 -7.28 -27.89
CA LEU A 43 -18.72 -5.81 -27.94
C LEU A 43 -18.05 -5.29 -29.23
N TYR A 44 -17.00 -5.97 -29.72
CA TYR A 44 -16.40 -5.63 -31.01
C TYR A 44 -17.34 -5.93 -32.19
N LYS A 45 -18.09 -7.03 -32.15
CA LYS A 45 -19.11 -7.37 -33.17
C LYS A 45 -20.26 -6.37 -33.17
N GLU A 46 -20.78 -5.99 -32.00
CA GLU A 46 -21.86 -5.00 -31.86
C GLU A 46 -21.42 -3.62 -32.39
N LYS A 47 -20.19 -3.19 -32.06
CA LYS A 47 -19.62 -1.94 -32.55
C LYS A 47 -19.45 -1.93 -34.08
N THR A 48 -19.02 -3.05 -34.66
CA THR A 48 -18.85 -3.17 -36.12
C THR A 48 -20.18 -3.27 -36.87
N MET A 49 -21.19 -3.91 -36.29
CA MET A 49 -22.56 -3.91 -36.83
C MET A 49 -23.17 -2.50 -36.81
N SER A 50 -22.99 -1.76 -35.70
CA SER A 50 -23.46 -0.36 -35.58
C SER A 50 -22.81 0.57 -36.62
N LEU A 51 -21.52 0.36 -36.91
CA LEU A 51 -20.80 1.12 -37.95
C LEU A 51 -21.28 0.74 -39.36
N ARG A 52 -21.68 -0.52 -39.59
CA ARG A 52 -22.16 -0.98 -40.89
C ARG A 52 -23.57 -0.44 -41.21
N THR A 53 -24.46 -0.39 -40.22
CA THR A 53 -25.79 0.25 -40.35
C THR A 53 -25.73 1.76 -40.54
N GLY A 54 -24.66 2.43 -40.06
CA GLY A 54 -24.44 3.86 -40.28
C GLY A 54 -23.95 4.22 -41.70
N ASN A 55 -23.50 3.24 -42.49
CA ASN A 55 -22.82 3.48 -43.77
C ASN A 55 -23.71 3.23 -45.01
N GLU A 56 -24.94 2.74 -44.86
CA GLU A 56 -25.89 2.55 -45.98
C GLU A 56 -26.71 3.81 -46.33
N GLY A 57 -26.60 4.90 -45.53
CA GLY A 57 -27.35 6.14 -45.74
C GLY A 57 -26.76 7.15 -46.75
N TYR A 58 -25.60 6.86 -47.36
CA TYR A 58 -24.84 7.85 -48.15
C TYR A 58 -24.68 7.50 -49.64
N LEU A 59 -25.70 6.93 -50.28
CA LEU A 59 -25.72 6.81 -51.75
C LEU A 59 -27.03 7.35 -52.34
N SER A 60 -26.86 8.33 -53.23
CA SER A 60 -27.85 9.00 -54.08
C SER A 60 -28.50 10.27 -53.50
N MET A 61 -27.89 11.44 -53.77
CA MET A 61 -28.63 12.71 -53.83
C MET A 61 -28.58 13.26 -55.24
N ASN A 62 -29.71 13.09 -55.94
CA ASN A 62 -30.09 13.94 -57.06
C ASN A 62 -30.52 15.29 -56.49
N VAL A 63 -29.85 16.34 -56.94
CA VAL A 63 -30.22 17.73 -56.64
C VAL A 63 -31.42 18.09 -57.51
N THR A 64 -32.61 18.18 -56.92
CA THR A 64 -33.64 19.18 -57.25
C THR A 64 -34.88 19.03 -56.36
N SER A 65 -35.32 20.16 -55.80
CA SER A 65 -36.62 20.39 -55.14
C SER A 65 -36.83 19.78 -53.74
N SER A 66 -36.56 20.53 -52.66
CA SER A 66 -37.39 20.52 -51.44
C SER A 66 -36.88 21.49 -50.36
N PHE A 67 -37.28 22.77 -50.41
CA PHE A 67 -37.06 23.70 -49.27
C PHE A 67 -37.96 23.38 -48.05
N GLY A 68 -38.81 22.34 -48.12
CA GLY A 68 -39.70 21.90 -47.04
C GLY A 68 -39.18 20.70 -46.25
N GLU A 69 -38.59 19.69 -46.92
CA GLU A 69 -38.08 18.49 -46.24
C GLU A 69 -36.80 18.75 -45.45
N ASP A 70 -35.92 19.65 -45.92
CA ASP A 70 -34.69 20.05 -45.22
C ASP A 70 -35.01 20.64 -43.84
N THR A 71 -36.10 21.41 -43.69
CA THR A 71 -36.50 21.96 -42.39
C THR A 71 -37.03 20.91 -41.41
N SER A 72 -37.49 19.75 -41.92
CA SER A 72 -37.93 18.62 -41.09
C SER A 72 -36.76 17.78 -40.60
N SER A 73 -35.77 17.50 -41.46
CA SER A 73 -34.57 16.74 -41.10
C SER A 73 -33.73 17.48 -40.07
N PHE A 74 -33.53 18.80 -40.23
CA PHE A 74 -32.85 19.61 -39.22
C PHE A 74 -33.55 19.63 -37.87
N ARG A 75 -34.89 19.56 -37.86
CA ARG A 75 -35.68 19.53 -36.62
C ARG A 75 -35.57 18.19 -35.91
N GLU A 76 -35.54 17.09 -36.67
CA GLU A 76 -35.29 15.75 -36.14
C GLU A 76 -33.88 15.59 -35.58
N GLU A 77 -32.86 16.04 -36.33
CA GLU A 77 -31.46 16.08 -35.89
C GLU A 77 -31.28 16.92 -34.63
N LEU A 78 -31.93 18.09 -34.57
CA LEU A 78 -31.92 18.93 -33.37
C LEU A 78 -32.56 18.21 -32.17
N SER A 79 -33.67 17.50 -32.37
CA SER A 79 -34.30 16.70 -31.30
C SER A 79 -33.38 15.57 -30.81
N LEU A 80 -32.63 14.97 -31.73
CA LEU A 80 -31.73 13.85 -31.45
C LEU A 80 -30.50 14.33 -30.69
N ALA A 81 -29.95 15.48 -31.10
CA ALA A 81 -28.88 16.18 -30.40
C ALA A 81 -29.32 16.62 -28.99
N GLN A 82 -30.54 17.16 -28.84
CA GLN A 82 -31.09 17.52 -27.52
C GLN A 82 -31.23 16.30 -26.60
N ARG A 83 -31.75 15.18 -27.12
CA ARG A 83 -31.88 13.92 -26.38
C ARG A 83 -30.52 13.35 -25.97
N LEU A 84 -29.56 13.37 -26.88
CA LEU A 84 -28.19 12.91 -26.61
C LEU A 84 -27.52 13.77 -25.54
N ASN A 85 -27.69 15.10 -25.61
CA ASN A 85 -27.14 16.04 -24.64
C ASN A 85 -27.75 15.83 -23.24
N LEU A 86 -29.06 15.57 -23.17
CA LEU A 86 -29.74 15.21 -21.94
C LEU A 86 -29.17 13.91 -21.33
N GLN A 87 -28.97 12.87 -22.16
CA GLN A 87 -28.37 11.61 -21.73
C GLN A 87 -26.92 11.78 -21.25
N LEU A 88 -26.14 12.62 -21.92
CA LEU A 88 -24.76 12.92 -21.52
C LEU A 88 -24.73 13.67 -20.19
N THR A 89 -25.65 14.61 -19.99
CA THR A 89 -25.78 15.36 -18.74
C THR A 89 -26.17 14.44 -17.58
N GLU A 90 -27.12 13.51 -17.80
CA GLU A 90 -27.44 12.50 -16.80
C GLU A 90 -26.25 11.58 -16.49
N LYS A 91 -25.55 11.06 -17.51
CA LYS A 91 -24.37 10.21 -17.31
C LYS A 91 -23.27 10.94 -16.53
N LEU A 92 -23.07 12.21 -16.84
CA LEU A 92 -22.09 13.05 -16.16
C LEU A 92 -22.48 13.26 -14.69
N SER A 93 -23.76 13.56 -14.42
CA SER A 93 -24.25 13.68 -13.03
C SER A 93 -24.12 12.38 -12.22
N ARG A 94 -24.33 11.21 -12.84
CA ARG A 94 -24.15 9.91 -12.17
C ARG A 94 -22.68 9.63 -11.88
N ALA A 95 -21.78 9.91 -12.83
CA ALA A 95 -20.36 9.74 -12.64
C ALA A 95 -19.81 10.69 -11.54
N GLU A 96 -20.29 11.93 -11.49
CA GLU A 96 -19.95 12.88 -10.42
C GLU A 96 -20.41 12.38 -9.04
N ALA A 97 -21.63 11.85 -8.94
CA ALA A 97 -22.15 11.28 -7.69
C ALA A 97 -21.34 10.05 -7.24
N GLU A 98 -20.93 9.19 -8.17
CA GLU A 98 -20.12 8.00 -7.88
C GLU A 98 -18.69 8.36 -7.44
N ILE A 99 -18.10 9.39 -8.05
CA ILE A 99 -16.80 9.94 -7.63
C ILE A 99 -16.90 10.51 -6.22
N GLU A 100 -17.93 11.29 -5.90
CA GLU A 100 -18.07 11.88 -4.57
C GLU A 100 -18.34 10.80 -3.50
N ALA A 101 -19.17 9.79 -3.81
CA ALA A 101 -19.37 8.64 -2.93
C ALA A 101 -18.06 7.88 -2.65
N SER A 102 -17.26 7.64 -3.69
CA SER A 102 -15.94 7.02 -3.55
C SER A 102 -14.97 7.87 -2.73
N ARG A 103 -15.06 9.20 -2.87
CA ARG A 103 -14.22 10.16 -2.12
C ARG A 103 -14.56 10.15 -0.63
N VAL A 104 -15.85 10.12 -0.29
CA VAL A 104 -16.34 10.02 1.10
C VAL A 104 -15.93 8.69 1.72
N SER A 105 -16.17 7.56 1.03
CA SER A 105 -15.78 6.23 1.50
C SER A 105 -14.28 6.11 1.77
N ARG A 106 -13.45 6.68 0.89
CA ARG A 106 -11.99 6.76 1.11
C ARG A 106 -11.63 7.64 2.31
N GLY A 107 -12.33 8.75 2.51
CA GLY A 107 -12.14 9.64 3.67
C GLY A 107 -12.46 8.94 4.99
N GLU A 108 -13.55 8.17 5.04
CA GLU A 108 -13.94 7.38 6.21
C GLU A 108 -12.91 6.30 6.54
N LEU A 109 -12.39 5.59 5.53
CA LEU A 109 -11.31 4.62 5.69
C LEU A 109 -10.05 5.26 6.28
N LEU A 110 -9.63 6.41 5.75
CA LEU A 110 -8.47 7.14 6.25
C LEU A 110 -8.67 7.56 7.72
N ALA A 111 -9.83 8.15 8.04
CA ALA A 111 -10.15 8.54 9.41
C ALA A 111 -10.16 7.34 10.38
N GLN A 112 -10.67 6.18 9.95
CA GLN A 112 -10.64 4.96 10.75
C GLN A 112 -9.19 4.47 10.98
N THR A 113 -8.33 4.55 9.97
CA THR A 113 -6.91 4.16 10.11
C THR A 113 -6.15 5.11 11.05
N GLU A 114 -6.36 6.43 10.92
CA GLU A 114 -5.76 7.42 11.82
C GLU A 114 -6.21 7.21 13.27
N SER A 115 -7.50 6.94 13.49
CA SER A 115 -8.03 6.61 14.82
C SER A 115 -7.38 5.36 15.42
N LYS A 116 -7.20 4.30 14.62
CA LYS A 116 -6.51 3.07 15.07
C LYS A 116 -5.05 3.34 15.43
N ILE A 117 -4.33 4.12 14.62
CA ILE A 117 -2.94 4.50 14.88
C ILE A 117 -2.85 5.32 16.17
N ALA A 118 -3.75 6.30 16.36
CA ALA A 118 -3.79 7.12 17.57
C ALA A 118 -4.07 6.28 18.83
N ALA A 119 -5.02 5.34 18.75
CA ALA A 119 -5.33 4.43 19.86
C ALA A 119 -4.13 3.53 20.22
N GLN A 120 -3.43 2.98 19.22
CA GLN A 120 -2.21 2.20 19.45
C GLN A 120 -1.09 3.06 20.06
N GLY A 121 -0.93 4.29 19.60
CA GLY A 121 0.02 5.26 20.15
C GLY A 121 -0.27 5.57 21.63
N ALA A 122 -1.54 5.85 21.97
CA ALA A 122 -1.96 6.10 23.35
C ALA A 122 -1.67 4.89 24.26
N ALA A 123 -2.01 3.67 23.82
CA ALA A 123 -1.76 2.45 24.57
C ALA A 123 -0.25 2.19 24.79
N LEU A 124 0.60 2.54 23.82
CA LEU A 124 2.05 2.42 23.97
C LEU A 124 2.59 3.44 25.01
N VAL A 125 2.13 4.68 24.94
CA VAL A 125 2.51 5.74 25.91
C VAL A 125 2.11 5.34 27.33
N GLU A 126 0.91 4.80 27.52
CA GLU A 126 0.44 4.32 28.82
C GLU A 126 1.30 3.17 29.36
N LYS A 127 1.68 2.20 28.51
CA LYS A 127 2.60 1.12 28.89
C LYS A 127 3.97 1.65 29.31
N ILE A 128 4.53 2.61 28.56
CA ILE A 128 5.81 3.23 28.90
C ILE A 128 5.71 3.95 30.25
N TYR A 129 4.64 4.72 30.47
CA TYR A 129 4.41 5.42 31.71
C TYR A 129 4.29 4.46 32.91
N GLN A 130 3.54 3.37 32.75
CA GLN A 130 3.38 2.36 33.81
C GLN A 130 4.71 1.66 34.12
N ALA A 131 5.48 1.28 33.09
CA ALA A 131 6.81 0.68 33.27
C ALA A 131 7.79 1.64 33.97
N GLN A 132 7.74 2.94 33.66
CA GLN A 132 8.54 3.95 34.36
C GLN A 132 8.12 4.08 35.82
N LYS A 133 6.82 4.14 36.10
CA LYS A 133 6.29 4.20 37.47
C LYS A 133 6.72 3.00 38.31
N GLU A 134 6.66 1.80 37.74
CA GLU A 134 7.11 0.56 38.41
C GLU A 134 8.62 0.56 38.67
N ARG A 135 9.41 1.02 37.68
CA ARG A 135 10.86 1.19 37.83
C ARG A 135 11.20 2.14 38.98
N ASP A 136 10.54 3.28 39.05
CA ASP A 136 10.81 4.29 40.07
C ASP A 136 10.37 3.81 41.46
N ALA A 137 9.24 3.09 41.55
CA ALA A 137 8.82 2.44 42.79
C ALA A 137 9.85 1.40 43.26
N ALA A 138 10.36 0.56 42.35
CA ALA A 138 11.39 -0.43 42.67
C ALA A 138 12.71 0.23 43.08
N MET A 139 13.10 1.33 42.43
CA MET A 139 14.29 2.09 42.78
C MET A 139 14.17 2.71 44.18
N ASN A 140 13.03 3.33 44.49
CA ASN A 140 12.77 3.91 45.81
C ASN A 140 12.75 2.85 46.90
N ALA A 141 12.15 1.68 46.65
CA ALA A 141 12.18 0.57 47.61
C ALA A 141 13.61 0.11 47.91
N ARG A 142 14.48 -0.02 46.90
CA ARG A 142 15.91 -0.34 47.09
C ARG A 142 16.63 0.73 47.90
N LEU A 143 16.36 2.00 47.63
CA LEU A 143 16.96 3.11 48.36
C LEU A 143 16.53 3.12 49.83
N HIS A 144 15.24 2.85 50.12
CA HIS A 144 14.75 2.71 51.48
C HIS A 144 15.41 1.55 52.23
N MET A 145 15.55 0.38 51.59
CA MET A 145 16.25 -0.77 52.18
C MET A 145 17.71 -0.43 52.50
N ALA A 146 18.43 0.18 51.56
CA ALA A 146 19.83 0.57 51.77
C ALA A 146 19.98 1.61 52.90
N ASN A 147 19.03 2.55 53.02
CA ASN A 147 19.02 3.50 54.14
C ASN A 147 18.74 2.82 55.47
N SER A 148 17.77 1.89 55.52
CA SER A 148 17.46 1.10 56.72
C SER A 148 18.67 0.28 57.17
N GLU A 149 19.35 -0.41 56.23
CA GLU A 149 20.58 -1.16 56.51
C GLU A 149 21.70 -0.24 57.03
N ARG A 150 21.85 0.96 56.45
CA ARG A 150 22.82 1.95 56.91
C ARG A 150 22.51 2.42 58.34
N GLU A 151 21.25 2.70 58.64
CA GLU A 151 20.80 3.10 59.97
C GLU A 151 21.07 1.99 61.00
N GLU A 152 20.74 0.73 60.69
CA GLU A 152 21.06 -0.41 61.55
C GLU A 152 22.56 -0.56 61.83
N LEU A 153 23.41 -0.33 60.83
CA LEU A 153 24.86 -0.37 61.00
C LEU A 153 25.36 0.79 61.88
N ILE A 154 24.80 1.99 61.73
CA ILE A 154 25.10 3.13 62.60
C ILE A 154 24.70 2.81 64.05
N ASP A 155 23.55 2.18 64.28
CA ASP A 155 23.11 1.81 65.63
C ASP A 155 23.97 0.70 66.24
N LYS A 156 24.42 -0.27 65.43
CA LYS A 156 25.41 -1.28 65.86
C LYS A 156 26.74 -0.61 66.23
N LEU A 157 27.22 0.32 65.40
CA LEU A 157 28.46 1.07 65.66
C LEU A 157 28.34 1.87 66.96
N ARG A 158 27.25 2.63 67.15
CA ARG A 158 27.01 3.39 68.40
C ARG A 158 26.93 2.49 69.63
N ARG A 159 26.38 1.27 69.52
CA ARG A 159 26.36 0.30 70.63
C ARG A 159 27.77 -0.18 70.96
N ALA A 160 28.53 -0.59 69.96
CA ALA A 160 29.92 -0.98 70.14
C ALA A 160 30.79 0.17 70.68
N GLU A 161 30.55 1.42 70.23
CA GLU A 161 31.21 2.61 70.77
C GLU A 161 30.83 2.87 72.22
N ARG A 162 29.56 2.69 72.63
CA ARG A 162 29.17 2.79 74.06
C ARG A 162 29.82 1.69 74.91
N GLU A 163 29.88 0.46 74.39
CA GLU A 163 30.58 -0.66 75.03
C GLU A 163 32.10 -0.41 75.15
N HIS A 164 32.72 0.26 74.17
CA HIS A 164 34.14 0.60 74.17
C HIS A 164 34.50 1.91 74.89
N ALA A 165 33.60 2.90 74.94
CA ALA A 165 33.86 4.24 75.48
C ALA A 165 33.57 4.38 76.98
N GLY A 166 33.03 3.36 77.64
CA GLY A 166 32.82 3.45 79.08
C GLY A 166 32.27 2.18 79.71
N PHE A 167 33.14 1.51 80.47
CA PHE A 167 32.71 1.05 81.78
C PHE A 167 32.08 2.25 82.53
N ASP A 168 30.95 1.97 83.19
CA ASP A 168 30.13 2.85 84.03
C ASP A 168 29.02 3.67 83.34
N SER A 169 27.97 2.97 82.94
CA SER A 169 26.65 3.42 83.37
C SER A 169 25.97 2.26 84.07
N GLY A 170 25.93 2.32 85.39
CA GLY A 170 25.05 1.52 86.25
C GLY A 170 23.58 1.68 85.88
N VAL A 171 23.19 1.10 84.75
CA VAL A 171 21.83 0.63 84.54
C VAL A 171 21.85 -0.78 85.08
N ASP A 172 21.43 -0.86 86.33
CA ASP A 172 20.89 -2.05 86.98
C ASP A 172 19.85 -2.68 86.05
N SER A 173 20.33 -3.47 85.09
CA SER A 173 19.48 -4.41 84.41
C SER A 173 19.23 -5.51 85.43
N VAL A 174 18.11 -5.36 86.13
CA VAL A 174 17.35 -6.44 86.73
C VAL A 174 16.95 -7.40 85.60
N TYR A 175 17.93 -8.04 84.98
CA TYR A 175 17.76 -9.37 84.46
C TYR A 175 18.09 -10.23 85.66
N ASP A 176 17.06 -10.84 86.22
CA ASP A 176 17.22 -12.00 87.06
C ASP A 176 18.38 -12.84 86.50
N GLU A 177 19.37 -13.11 87.34
CA GLU A 177 20.26 -14.26 87.17
C GLU A 177 19.42 -15.54 87.31
N GLU A 178 18.39 -15.71 86.48
CA GLU A 178 17.75 -17.00 86.25
C GLU A 178 18.81 -17.85 85.57
N GLU A 179 19.40 -18.75 86.37
CA GLU A 179 20.17 -19.93 85.99
C GLU A 179 20.52 -19.98 84.50
N THR A 180 21.63 -19.32 84.13
CA THR A 180 22.26 -19.54 82.82
C THR A 180 22.39 -21.05 82.63
N GLU A 181 21.58 -21.64 81.74
CA GLU A 181 21.54 -23.10 81.60
C GLU A 181 22.98 -23.62 81.43
N PRO A 182 23.42 -24.59 82.25
CA PRO A 182 24.82 -24.98 82.26
C PRO A 182 25.22 -25.47 80.88
N THR A 183 26.32 -24.91 80.35
CA THR A 183 26.85 -25.29 79.03
C THR A 183 27.24 -26.77 79.03
N MET A 184 27.29 -27.42 77.86
CA MET A 184 27.76 -28.81 77.78
C MET A 184 29.12 -29.01 78.46
N ARG A 185 30.03 -28.03 78.31
CA ARG A 185 31.35 -28.02 78.96
C ARG A 185 31.26 -27.90 80.49
N SER A 186 30.37 -27.02 80.99
CA SER A 186 30.11 -26.88 82.43
C SER A 186 29.51 -28.17 83.01
N LEU A 187 28.55 -28.79 82.32
CA LEU A 187 27.94 -30.05 82.73
C LEU A 187 28.95 -31.20 82.76
N PHE A 188 29.84 -31.31 81.76
CA PHE A 188 30.94 -32.28 81.77
C PHE A 188 31.86 -32.06 82.97
N GLY A 189 32.27 -30.82 83.24
CA GLY A 189 33.11 -30.50 84.40
C GLY A 189 32.45 -30.84 85.75
N ARG A 190 31.15 -30.52 85.89
CA ARG A 190 30.35 -30.89 87.07
C ARG A 190 30.20 -32.40 87.21
N LEU A 191 30.01 -33.12 86.11
CA LEU A 191 29.91 -34.58 86.10
C LEU A 191 31.23 -35.22 86.57
N THR A 192 32.38 -34.73 86.08
CA THR A 192 33.71 -35.22 86.50
C THR A 192 34.05 -34.89 87.94
N ALA A 193 33.48 -33.84 88.51
CA ALA A 193 33.66 -33.41 89.90
C ALA A 193 32.55 -33.92 90.84
N SER A 194 31.60 -34.71 90.35
CA SER A 194 30.48 -35.21 91.17
C SER A 194 30.95 -36.37 92.06
N GLU A 195 30.82 -36.21 93.37
CA GLU A 195 31.25 -37.20 94.37
C GLU A 195 30.12 -38.16 94.79
N THR A 196 28.87 -37.90 94.36
CA THR A 196 27.71 -38.74 94.67
C THR A 196 27.00 -39.25 93.42
N PRO A 197 26.42 -40.47 93.46
CA PRO A 197 25.65 -41.03 92.35
C PRO A 197 24.50 -40.12 91.89
N GLU A 198 23.82 -39.43 92.80
CA GLU A 198 22.67 -38.57 92.48
C GLU A 198 23.08 -37.34 91.66
N LEU A 199 24.25 -36.76 91.94
CA LEU A 199 24.79 -35.62 91.17
C LEU A 199 25.26 -36.06 89.78
N ILE A 200 25.83 -37.26 89.67
CA ILE A 200 26.21 -37.87 88.39
C ILE A 200 24.97 -38.05 87.52
N ASP A 201 23.90 -38.64 88.08
CA ASP A 201 22.65 -38.87 87.35
C ASP A 201 21.97 -37.56 86.93
N LYS A 202 21.93 -36.56 87.81
CA LYS A 202 21.34 -35.25 87.49
C LYS A 202 22.08 -34.55 86.35
N ASN A 203 23.41 -34.47 86.42
CA ASN A 203 24.22 -33.83 85.39
C ASN A 203 24.20 -34.64 84.07
N GLY A 204 24.27 -35.97 84.15
CA GLY A 204 24.17 -36.88 83.01
C GLY A 204 22.81 -36.79 82.29
N HIS A 205 21.72 -36.69 83.05
CA HIS A 205 20.37 -36.49 82.50
C HIS A 205 20.24 -35.15 81.76
N LEU A 206 20.75 -34.06 82.33
CA LEU A 206 20.74 -32.74 81.68
C LEU A 206 21.53 -32.75 80.36
N MET A 207 22.71 -33.39 80.34
CA MET A 207 23.50 -33.56 79.12
C MET A 207 22.77 -34.38 78.07
N ALA A 208 22.19 -35.51 78.45
CA ALA A 208 21.42 -36.35 77.54
C ALA A 208 20.21 -35.60 76.94
N THR A 209 19.53 -34.80 77.75
CA THR A 209 18.42 -33.95 77.30
C THR A 209 18.90 -32.87 76.33
N LYS A 210 20.01 -32.16 76.61
CA LYS A 210 20.61 -31.18 75.67
C LYS A 210 21.01 -31.81 74.34
N ILE A 211 21.65 -32.99 74.36
CA ILE A 211 22.01 -33.73 73.14
C ILE A 211 20.76 -34.08 72.33
N ARG A 212 19.72 -34.62 72.97
CA ARG A 212 18.45 -34.96 72.30
C ARG A 212 17.79 -33.72 71.68
N THR A 213 17.78 -32.59 72.37
CA THR A 213 17.22 -31.33 71.87
C THR A 213 17.97 -30.81 70.64
N VAL A 214 19.31 -30.79 70.69
CA VAL A 214 20.14 -30.38 69.53
C VAL A 214 19.91 -31.31 68.33
N GLN A 215 19.86 -32.63 68.55
CA GLN A 215 19.57 -33.59 67.48
C GLN A 215 18.18 -33.38 66.86
N LYS A 216 17.15 -33.13 67.70
CA LYS A 216 15.78 -32.84 67.23
C LYS A 216 15.73 -31.54 66.43
N ASN A 217 16.37 -30.48 66.92
CA ASN A 217 16.40 -29.19 66.23
C ASN A 217 17.17 -29.29 64.91
N ARG A 218 18.31 -29.99 64.87
CA ARG A 218 19.05 -30.24 63.64
C ARG A 218 18.21 -30.99 62.60
N LYS A 219 17.47 -32.04 63.02
CA LYS A 219 16.56 -32.77 62.12
C LYS A 219 15.48 -31.85 61.56
N LYS A 220 14.85 -31.03 62.41
CA LYS A 220 13.83 -30.06 61.99
C LYS A 220 14.39 -29.06 60.98
N MET A 221 15.52 -28.43 61.28
CA MET A 221 16.19 -27.46 60.41
C MET A 221 16.49 -28.06 59.04
N VAL A 222 17.12 -29.24 58.99
CA VAL A 222 17.41 -29.93 57.71
C VAL A 222 16.13 -30.26 56.93
N THR A 223 15.05 -30.66 57.60
CA THR A 223 13.78 -30.92 56.91
C THR A 223 13.11 -29.66 56.37
N GLU A 224 13.25 -28.53 57.07
CA GLU A 224 12.72 -27.23 56.62
C GLU A 224 13.56 -26.67 55.46
N GLU A 225 14.89 -26.77 55.54
CA GLU A 225 15.81 -26.43 54.44
C GLU A 225 15.51 -27.25 53.18
N LEU A 226 15.34 -28.57 53.32
CA LEU A 226 15.03 -29.43 52.18
C LEU A 226 13.68 -29.06 51.54
N LYS A 227 12.68 -28.71 52.35
CA LYS A 227 11.38 -28.24 51.84
C LYS A 227 11.51 -26.91 51.10
N ALA A 228 12.28 -25.97 51.65
CA ALA A 228 12.53 -24.68 51.00
C ALA A 228 13.24 -24.85 49.65
N VAL A 229 14.28 -25.69 49.60
CA VAL A 229 15.01 -25.99 48.36
C VAL A 229 14.12 -26.66 47.31
N ILE A 230 13.24 -27.58 47.71
CA ILE A 230 12.27 -28.20 46.78
C ILE A 230 11.31 -27.15 46.22
N ALA A 231 10.76 -26.28 47.07
CA ALA A 231 9.83 -25.23 46.64
C ALA A 231 10.49 -24.22 45.70
N GLU A 232 11.75 -23.83 45.98
CA GLU A 232 12.54 -22.95 45.11
C GLU A 232 12.79 -23.61 43.75
N ARG A 233 13.22 -24.88 43.74
CA ARG A 233 13.42 -25.66 42.52
C ARG A 233 12.14 -25.73 41.69
N ASP A 234 11.00 -26.05 42.32
CA ASP A 234 9.73 -26.19 41.61
C ASP A 234 9.29 -24.85 41.02
N THR A 235 9.46 -23.75 41.76
CA THR A 235 9.22 -22.39 41.25
C THR A 235 10.13 -22.05 40.08
N ALA A 236 11.41 -22.41 40.14
CA ALA A 236 12.37 -22.19 39.06
C ALA A 236 12.01 -23.01 37.81
N VAL A 237 11.57 -24.26 37.98
CA VAL A 237 11.13 -25.14 36.88
C VAL A 237 9.89 -24.58 36.20
N GLU A 238 8.89 -24.10 36.95
CA GLU A 238 7.68 -23.51 36.35
C GLU A 238 8.00 -22.21 35.59
N LYS A 239 8.90 -21.37 36.13
CA LYS A 239 9.41 -20.19 35.40
C LYS A 239 10.13 -20.58 34.11
N ALA A 240 10.96 -21.61 34.14
CA ALA A 240 11.67 -22.09 32.96
C ALA A 240 10.70 -22.58 31.87
N LYS A 241 9.68 -23.37 32.24
CA LYS A 241 8.63 -23.82 31.32
C LYS A 241 7.85 -22.65 30.70
N ALA A 242 7.51 -21.64 31.50
CA ALA A 242 6.82 -20.44 31.03
C ALA A 242 7.67 -19.69 29.98
N LEU A 243 8.96 -19.50 30.26
CA LEU A 243 9.89 -18.86 29.33
C LEU A 243 10.09 -19.68 28.05
N GLU A 244 10.19 -21.01 28.14
CA GLU A 244 10.26 -21.88 26.96
C GLU A 244 9.02 -21.74 26.07
N ALA A 245 7.83 -21.65 26.66
CA ALA A 245 6.58 -21.42 25.92
C ALA A 245 6.56 -20.04 25.26
N GLU A 246 7.04 -19.00 25.94
CA GLU A 246 7.16 -17.64 25.38
C GLU A 246 8.12 -17.60 24.19
N VAL A 247 9.29 -18.24 24.30
CA VAL A 247 10.26 -18.35 23.19
C VAL A 247 9.63 -19.03 21.97
N VAL A 248 8.85 -20.09 22.17
CA VAL A 248 8.15 -20.76 21.07
C VAL A 248 7.11 -19.83 20.43
N ASN A 249 6.37 -19.06 21.23
CA ASN A 249 5.39 -18.11 20.70
C ASN A 249 6.05 -16.96 19.93
N LEU A 250 7.13 -16.37 20.46
CA LEU A 250 7.89 -15.33 19.78
C LEU A 250 8.47 -15.81 18.45
N ARG A 251 8.93 -17.07 18.38
CA ARG A 251 9.40 -17.65 17.11
C ARG A 251 8.29 -17.74 16.07
N LYS A 252 7.07 -18.13 16.47
CA LYS A 252 5.90 -18.16 15.57
C LYS A 252 5.51 -16.76 15.10
N GLU A 253 5.56 -15.78 16.00
CA GLU A 253 5.26 -14.39 15.67
C GLU A 253 6.26 -13.81 14.65
N ILE A 254 7.55 -14.04 14.86
CA ILE A 254 8.60 -13.65 13.92
C ILE A 254 8.38 -14.31 12.55
N GLU A 255 8.02 -15.59 12.52
CA GLU A 255 7.73 -16.31 11.28
C GLU A 255 6.51 -15.74 10.55
N LEU A 256 5.44 -15.42 11.28
CA LEU A 256 4.26 -14.76 10.74
C LEU A 256 4.61 -13.38 10.14
N MET A 257 5.37 -12.56 10.87
CA MET A 257 5.81 -11.24 10.40
C MET A 257 6.66 -11.35 9.13
N LYS A 258 7.59 -12.32 9.08
CA LYS A 258 8.38 -12.60 7.86
C LYS A 258 7.49 -12.97 6.69
N ASN A 259 6.49 -13.84 6.90
CA ASN A 259 5.57 -14.24 5.84
C ASN A 259 4.72 -13.06 5.34
N GLN A 260 4.24 -12.21 6.24
CA GLN A 260 3.51 -10.98 5.88
C GLN A 260 4.39 -10.01 5.09
N HIS A 261 5.63 -9.78 5.52
CA HIS A 261 6.59 -8.94 4.80
C HIS A 261 6.84 -9.47 3.39
N MET A 262 7.07 -10.78 3.25
CA MET A 262 7.27 -11.42 1.95
C MET A 262 6.06 -11.30 1.03
N LEU A 263 4.84 -11.36 1.57
CA LEU A 263 3.60 -11.16 0.81
C LEU A 263 3.48 -9.72 0.32
N MET A 264 3.76 -8.73 1.19
CA MET A 264 3.75 -7.32 0.81
C MET A 264 4.81 -7.01 -0.25
N ASP A 265 6.02 -7.57 -0.12
CA ASP A 265 7.07 -7.40 -1.14
C ASP A 265 6.66 -8.00 -2.48
N LYS A 266 6.04 -9.19 -2.49
CA LYS A 266 5.50 -9.79 -3.72
C LYS A 266 4.44 -8.89 -4.35
N GLN A 267 3.55 -8.30 -3.56
CA GLN A 267 2.53 -7.36 -4.06
C GLN A 267 3.18 -6.08 -4.61
N ARG A 268 4.17 -5.53 -3.91
CA ARG A 268 4.93 -4.34 -4.34
C ARG A 268 5.63 -4.56 -5.68
N VAL A 269 6.29 -5.72 -5.85
CA VAL A 269 6.95 -6.08 -7.12
C VAL A 269 5.92 -6.19 -8.24
N LYS A 270 4.77 -6.83 -8.01
CA LYS A 270 3.69 -6.90 -9.01
C LYS A 270 3.16 -5.52 -9.39
N ALA A 271 2.97 -4.62 -8.43
CA ALA A 271 2.53 -3.25 -8.69
C ALA A 271 3.56 -2.48 -9.52
N ILE A 272 4.85 -2.63 -9.23
CA ILE A 272 5.92 -2.01 -10.03
C ILE A 272 5.93 -2.56 -11.46
N GLN A 273 5.82 -3.87 -11.65
CA GLN A 273 5.76 -4.49 -12.97
C GLN A 273 4.54 -4.02 -13.78
N PHE A 274 3.38 -3.91 -13.12
CA PHE A 274 2.19 -3.36 -13.74
C PHE A 274 2.40 -1.91 -14.18
N ASN A 275 2.92 -1.05 -13.30
CA ASN A 275 3.19 0.35 -13.63
C ASN A 275 4.20 0.48 -14.79
N GLN A 276 5.29 -0.29 -14.79
CA GLN A 276 6.24 -0.32 -15.90
C GLN A 276 5.57 -0.72 -17.22
N THR A 277 4.66 -1.68 -17.17
CA THR A 277 3.90 -2.09 -18.35
C THR A 277 2.98 -0.95 -18.83
N MET A 278 2.29 -0.27 -17.91
CA MET A 278 1.44 0.89 -18.22
C MET A 278 2.25 2.04 -18.82
N ASP A 279 3.40 2.40 -18.25
CA ASP A 279 4.29 3.44 -18.76
C ASP A 279 4.75 3.13 -20.19
N SER A 280 5.01 1.85 -20.49
CA SER A 280 5.37 1.40 -21.85
C SER A 280 4.22 1.55 -22.86
N PHE A 281 2.97 1.32 -22.41
CA PHE A 281 1.80 1.53 -23.24
C PHE A 281 1.56 3.02 -23.47
N GLU A 282 1.65 3.83 -22.43
CA GLU A 282 1.50 5.28 -22.53
C GLU A 282 2.54 5.89 -23.48
N THR A 283 3.80 5.46 -23.38
CA THR A 283 4.87 5.91 -24.28
C THR A 283 4.55 5.57 -25.75
N ARG A 284 4.04 4.36 -26.01
CA ARG A 284 3.63 3.95 -27.37
C ARG A 284 2.42 4.73 -27.89
N LEU A 285 1.45 5.04 -27.02
CA LEU A 285 0.30 5.87 -27.37
C LEU A 285 0.73 7.28 -27.74
N ARG A 286 1.58 7.91 -26.92
CA ARG A 286 2.13 9.24 -27.22
C ARG A 286 2.90 9.27 -28.54
N ALA A 287 3.69 8.23 -28.84
CA ALA A 287 4.38 8.12 -30.12
C ALA A 287 3.39 8.02 -31.30
N ARG A 288 2.31 7.24 -31.16
CA ARG A 288 1.26 7.15 -32.19
C ARG A 288 0.50 8.45 -32.38
N ASP A 289 0.20 9.17 -31.30
CA ASP A 289 -0.44 10.48 -31.40
C ASP A 289 0.45 11.48 -32.14
N ALA A 290 1.77 11.45 -31.91
CA ALA A 290 2.73 12.25 -32.65
C ALA A 290 2.75 11.90 -34.16
N ASP A 291 2.75 10.61 -34.50
CA ASP A 291 2.68 10.16 -35.89
C ASP A 291 1.39 10.62 -36.59
N ILE A 292 0.25 10.54 -35.88
CA ILE A 292 -1.06 10.99 -36.40
C ILE A 292 -1.04 12.50 -36.64
N GLN A 293 -0.52 13.29 -35.69
CA GLN A 293 -0.39 14.74 -35.85
C GLN A 293 0.50 15.08 -37.04
N GLN A 294 1.63 14.38 -37.21
CA GLN A 294 2.50 14.59 -38.37
C GLN A 294 1.79 14.27 -39.69
N ALA A 295 1.03 13.17 -39.75
CA ALA A 295 0.25 12.80 -40.91
C ALA A 295 -0.84 13.85 -41.22
N GLN A 296 -1.51 14.39 -40.20
CA GLN A 296 -2.49 15.47 -40.34
C GLN A 296 -1.85 16.73 -40.93
N CYS A 297 -0.72 17.20 -40.38
CA CYS A 297 -0.02 18.36 -40.93
C CYS A 297 0.42 18.16 -42.38
N SER A 298 0.87 16.95 -42.73
CA SER A 298 1.20 16.62 -44.13
C SER A 298 -0.03 16.64 -45.03
N TYR A 299 -1.16 16.10 -44.57
CA TYR A 299 -2.42 16.09 -45.30
C TYR A 299 -2.92 17.52 -45.55
N ASP A 300 -2.94 18.36 -44.51
CA ASP A 300 -3.32 19.77 -44.60
C ASP A 300 -2.44 20.52 -45.61
N GLY A 301 -1.13 20.29 -45.59
CA GLY A 301 -0.20 20.86 -46.57
C GLY A 301 -0.47 20.42 -48.01
N VAL A 302 -0.91 19.17 -48.23
CA VAL A 302 -1.34 18.71 -49.56
C VAL A 302 -2.66 19.36 -49.98
N VAL A 303 -3.62 19.49 -49.06
CA VAL A 303 -4.91 20.16 -49.32
C VAL A 303 -4.68 21.62 -49.71
N GLU A 304 -3.77 22.33 -49.04
CA GLU A 304 -3.41 23.70 -49.41
C GLU A 304 -2.79 23.79 -50.82
N LYS A 305 -1.84 22.90 -51.14
CA LYS A 305 -1.28 22.82 -52.50
C LYS A 305 -2.35 22.55 -53.55
N LEU A 306 -3.30 21.66 -53.27
CA LEU A 306 -4.40 21.35 -54.18
C LEU A 306 -5.31 22.58 -54.40
N LYS A 307 -5.60 23.35 -53.34
CA LYS A 307 -6.35 24.61 -53.44
C LYS A 307 -5.61 25.63 -54.31
N ALA A 308 -4.31 25.80 -54.11
CA ALA A 308 -3.48 26.71 -54.90
C ALA A 308 -3.48 26.33 -56.40
N VAL A 309 -3.23 25.05 -56.71
CA VAL A 309 -3.27 24.54 -58.09
C VAL A 309 -4.66 24.71 -58.71
N SER A 310 -5.72 24.48 -57.94
CA SER A 310 -7.09 24.71 -58.43
C SER A 310 -7.33 26.19 -58.75
N GLN A 311 -6.85 27.12 -57.91
CA GLN A 311 -6.94 28.55 -58.18
C GLN A 311 -6.14 28.94 -59.42
N GLU A 312 -4.90 28.49 -59.58
CA GLU A 312 -4.09 28.70 -60.78
C GLU A 312 -4.78 28.16 -62.05
N ARG A 313 -5.38 26.97 -61.97
CA ARG A 313 -6.15 26.41 -63.09
C ARG A 313 -7.29 27.35 -63.49
N THR A 314 -8.01 27.94 -62.52
CA THR A 314 -9.10 28.88 -62.81
C THR A 314 -8.62 30.20 -63.40
N THR A 315 -7.46 30.72 -62.97
CA THR A 315 -6.89 31.95 -63.53
C THR A 315 -6.40 31.73 -64.96
N LEU A 316 -5.69 30.63 -65.20
CA LEU A 316 -5.25 30.23 -66.54
C LEU A 316 -6.43 29.99 -67.50
N ALA A 317 -7.51 29.37 -67.02
CA ALA A 317 -8.72 29.19 -67.83
C ALA A 317 -9.34 30.53 -68.27
N LYS A 318 -9.40 31.52 -67.36
CA LYS A 318 -9.87 32.87 -67.69
C LYS A 318 -8.96 33.56 -68.71
N GLN A 319 -7.64 33.48 -68.51
CA GLN A 319 -6.66 34.05 -69.45
C GLN A 319 -6.78 33.42 -70.85
N LEU A 320 -6.98 32.10 -70.92
CA LEU A 320 -7.20 31.40 -72.19
C LEU A 320 -8.49 31.85 -72.88
N GLU A 321 -9.58 32.01 -72.13
CA GLU A 321 -10.86 32.52 -72.66
C GLU A 321 -10.68 33.93 -73.25
N GLU A 322 -10.01 34.83 -72.52
CA GLU A 322 -9.75 36.20 -72.98
C GLU A 322 -8.84 36.24 -74.21
N ALA A 323 -7.76 35.46 -74.22
CA ALA A 323 -6.89 35.30 -75.38
C ALA A 323 -7.65 34.78 -76.60
N SER A 324 -8.58 33.84 -76.42
CA SER A 324 -9.41 33.31 -77.50
C SER A 324 -10.38 34.37 -78.07
N LYS A 325 -10.99 35.20 -77.21
CA LYS A 325 -11.85 36.33 -77.63
C LYS A 325 -11.05 37.38 -78.40
N ASN A 326 -9.86 37.73 -77.92
CA ASN A 326 -8.98 38.68 -78.59
C ASN A 326 -8.54 38.15 -79.95
N ARG A 327 -8.10 36.88 -80.04
CA ARG A 327 -7.77 36.23 -81.31
C ARG A 327 -8.95 36.25 -82.30
N ARG A 328 -10.18 36.05 -81.82
CA ARG A 328 -11.39 36.14 -82.65
C ARG A 328 -11.62 37.56 -83.18
N ARG A 329 -11.51 38.58 -82.33
CA ARG A 329 -11.60 40.00 -82.73
C ARG A 329 -10.52 40.38 -83.74
N GLU A 330 -9.29 39.93 -83.54
CA GLU A 330 -8.19 40.16 -84.48
C GLU A 330 -8.44 39.46 -85.82
N LYS A 331 -8.92 38.21 -85.81
CA LYS A 331 -9.34 37.51 -87.03
C LYS A 331 -10.43 38.27 -87.77
N GLU A 332 -11.48 38.73 -87.08
CA GLU A 332 -12.54 39.53 -87.68
C GLU A 332 -12.02 40.87 -88.26
N ARG A 333 -11.04 41.51 -87.61
CA ARG A 333 -10.34 42.70 -88.14
C ARG A 333 -9.54 42.36 -89.39
N ALA A 334 -8.79 41.26 -89.38
CA ALA A 334 -8.03 40.78 -90.53
C ALA A 334 -8.96 40.47 -91.72
N ASP A 335 -10.06 39.73 -91.50
CA ASP A 335 -11.05 39.43 -92.54
C ASP A 335 -11.69 40.70 -93.14
N LYS A 336 -11.92 41.74 -92.32
CA LYS A 336 -12.41 43.05 -92.79
C LYS A 336 -11.35 43.76 -93.64
N LEU A 337 -10.09 43.76 -93.21
CA LEU A 337 -8.99 44.33 -93.96
C LEU A 337 -8.77 43.59 -95.28
N GLU A 338 -8.81 42.26 -95.30
CA GLU A 338 -8.76 41.46 -96.52
C GLU A 338 -9.90 41.82 -97.48
N ARG A 339 -11.13 41.96 -96.97
CA ARG A 339 -12.27 42.42 -97.79
C ARG A 339 -12.04 43.81 -98.38
N LEU A 340 -11.56 44.78 -97.59
CA LEU A 340 -11.25 46.12 -98.06
C LEU A 340 -10.14 46.10 -99.12
N VAL A 341 -9.06 45.35 -98.88
CA VAL A 341 -7.99 45.14 -99.86
C VAL A 341 -8.53 44.50 -101.13
N GLY A 342 -9.43 43.52 -101.02
CA GLY A 342 -10.11 42.90 -102.16
C GLY A 342 -10.96 43.90 -102.96
N VAL A 343 -11.74 44.75 -102.28
CA VAL A 343 -12.53 45.82 -102.91
C VAL A 343 -11.62 46.85 -103.58
N LEU A 344 -10.52 47.26 -102.94
CA LEU A 344 -9.54 48.19 -103.52
C LEU A 344 -8.87 47.58 -104.75
N ARG A 345 -8.44 46.32 -104.69
CA ARG A 345 -7.90 45.60 -105.85
C ARG A 345 -8.92 45.57 -106.99
N LYS A 346 -10.19 45.23 -106.69
CA LYS A 346 -11.28 45.20 -107.67
C LYS A 346 -11.58 46.58 -108.26
N ARG A 347 -11.60 47.64 -107.44
CA ARG A 347 -11.80 49.02 -107.90
C ARG A 347 -10.66 49.48 -108.80
N ILE A 348 -9.40 49.15 -108.46
CA ILE A 348 -8.23 49.41 -109.31
C ILE A 348 -8.37 48.63 -110.63
N SER A 349 -8.89 47.40 -110.61
CA SER A 349 -9.17 46.62 -111.82
C SER A 349 -10.34 47.15 -112.66
N GLU A 350 -11.40 47.68 -112.05
CA GLU A 350 -12.59 48.24 -112.72
C GLU A 350 -12.36 49.67 -113.25
N THR A 351 -11.59 50.51 -112.53
CA THR A 351 -11.13 51.82 -113.04
C THR A 351 -9.91 51.72 -113.95
N GLY A 352 -9.23 50.57 -114.00
CA GLY A 352 -8.20 50.27 -114.99
C GLY A 352 -8.76 49.88 -116.37
N GLY A 353 -10.07 49.74 -116.54
CA GLY A 353 -10.72 49.33 -117.79
C GLY A 353 -11.27 50.46 -118.68
N THR A 354 -11.37 51.69 -118.17
CA THR A 354 -11.76 52.88 -118.95
C THR A 354 -10.75 54.00 -118.73
N SER A 355 -9.87 54.11 -119.72
CA SER A 355 -8.88 55.16 -120.02
C SER A 355 -9.22 56.58 -119.53
N VAL A 356 -8.17 57.32 -119.15
CA VAL A 356 -7.69 58.59 -119.78
C VAL A 356 -6.54 59.09 -118.89
N ALA A 357 -5.28 58.93 -119.32
CA ALA A 357 -4.49 59.94 -120.03
C ALA A 357 -4.18 61.20 -119.21
N THR A 358 -2.88 61.48 -119.09
CA THR A 358 -2.27 62.81 -119.01
C THR A 358 -2.53 63.63 -117.74
N ILE A 359 -1.47 63.91 -116.97
CA ILE A 359 -0.79 65.22 -116.89
C ILE A 359 0.39 65.07 -115.91
N ASN A 360 1.57 65.41 -116.41
CA ASN A 360 2.86 65.74 -115.77
C ASN A 360 3.08 65.46 -114.28
#